data_AF-A0A1N6MZ84-F1
#
_entry.id   AF-A0A1N6MZ84-F1
#
_cell.length_a   1.000
_cell.length_b   1.000
_cell.length_c   1.000
_cell.angle_alpha   90.00
_cell.angle_beta   90.00
_cell.angle_gamma   90.00
#
_symmetry.space_group_name_H-M   'P 1'
#
loop_
_entity.id
_entity.type
_entity.pdbx_description
1 polymer ?
#
loop_
_entity_poly.entity_id
_entity_poly.type
_entity_poly.pdbx_seq_one_letter_code
_entity_poly.pdbx_strand_id
1 'polypeptide(L)'
;MVNGRDVGFLKEELKKRYGITEHRARTIARDQNAKATNAIARERCKSTGITEGIWIHRAGGSKSYRDSHVRMHGQRFKLSEGCYDDHVKRHVHAGELINCKCDFRPVIPQIGSGEQ
;
A
#
# COMPACT_ATOMS: atom_id res chain seq x y z
N MET A 1 -6.99 -32.91 -30.36
CA MET A 1 -7.01 -34.16 -29.57
C MET A 1 -6.95 -33.79 -28.10
N VAL A 2 -7.98 -34.14 -27.32
CA VAL A 2 -8.06 -33.88 -25.88
C VAL A 2 -7.38 -35.07 -25.17
N ASN A 3 -6.20 -34.85 -24.59
CA ASN A 3 -5.45 -35.87 -23.85
C ASN A 3 -6.03 -36.05 -22.43
N GLY A 4 -7.22 -36.67 -22.35
CA GLY A 4 -7.93 -36.95 -21.09
C GLY A 4 -7.34 -38.08 -20.23
N ARG A 5 -6.18 -38.66 -20.61
CA ARG A 5 -5.55 -39.80 -19.90
C ARG A 5 -4.10 -39.56 -19.48
N ASP A 6 -3.58 -38.35 -19.61
CA ASP A 6 -2.24 -38.05 -19.10
C ASP A 6 -2.33 -37.61 -17.64
N VAL A 7 -2.09 -38.55 -16.73
CA VAL A 7 -2.11 -38.33 -15.27
C VAL A 7 -1.07 -37.26 -14.88
N GLY A 8 0.04 -37.15 -15.62
CA GLY A 8 1.05 -36.11 -15.43
C GLY A 8 0.51 -34.71 -15.74
N PHE A 9 -0.14 -34.54 -16.87
CA PHE A 9 -0.80 -33.30 -17.29
C PHE A 9 -1.87 -32.85 -16.30
N LEU A 10 -2.74 -33.78 -15.86
CA LEU A 10 -3.75 -33.49 -14.84
C LEU A 10 -3.12 -33.02 -13.52
N LYS A 11 -2.03 -33.65 -13.09
CA LYS A 11 -1.30 -33.27 -11.87
C LYS A 11 -0.66 -31.88 -11.99
N GLU A 12 0.01 -31.59 -13.10
CA GLU A 12 0.66 -30.31 -13.31
C GLU A 12 -0.36 -29.17 -13.45
N GLU A 13 -1.49 -29.43 -14.11
CA GLU A 13 -2.55 -28.44 -14.25
C GLU A 13 -3.26 -28.16 -12.91
N LEU A 14 -3.47 -29.19 -12.08
CA LEU A 14 -3.94 -29.00 -10.71
C LEU A 14 -2.94 -28.18 -9.88
N LYS A 15 -1.65 -28.55 -9.87
CA LYS A 15 -0.61 -27.77 -9.17
C LYS A 15 -0.57 -26.32 -9.63
N LYS A 16 -0.69 -26.06 -10.93
CA LYS A 16 -0.70 -24.71 -11.49
C LYS A 16 -1.90 -23.92 -10.99
N ARG A 17 -3.11 -24.50 -11.00
CA ARG A 17 -4.34 -23.85 -10.49
C ARG A 17 -4.28 -23.59 -8.98
N TYR A 18 -3.82 -24.56 -8.19
CA TYR A 18 -3.62 -24.38 -6.76
C TYR A 18 -2.54 -23.32 -6.48
N GLY A 19 -1.44 -23.35 -7.23
CA GLY A 19 -0.38 -22.33 -7.14
C GLY A 19 -0.90 -20.92 -7.43
N ILE A 20 -1.68 -20.73 -8.50
CA ILE A 20 -2.34 -19.44 -8.80
C ILE A 20 -3.21 -18.97 -7.63
N THR A 21 -3.96 -19.90 -7.03
CA THR A 21 -4.84 -19.61 -5.89
C THR A 21 -4.03 -19.17 -4.66
N GLU A 22 -2.94 -19.87 -4.34
CA GLU A 22 -2.04 -19.52 -3.24
C GLU A 22 -1.34 -18.17 -3.48
N HIS A 23 -0.84 -17.92 -4.70
CA HIS A 23 -0.23 -16.65 -5.06
C HIS A 23 -1.22 -15.49 -4.89
N ARG A 24 -2.48 -15.66 -5.31
CA ARG A 24 -3.52 -14.65 -5.15
C ARG A 24 -3.85 -14.41 -3.67
N ALA A 25 -4.03 -15.48 -2.90
CA ALA A 25 -4.28 -15.38 -1.45
C ALA A 25 -3.15 -14.64 -0.75
N ARG A 26 -1.89 -14.94 -1.08
CA ARG A 26 -0.71 -14.28 -0.52
C ARG A 26 -0.65 -12.79 -0.87
N THR A 27 -1.00 -12.42 -2.10
CA THR A 27 -1.07 -11.01 -2.51
C THR A 27 -2.16 -10.26 -1.75
N ILE A 28 -3.35 -10.84 -1.63
CA ILE A 28 -4.47 -10.25 -0.88
C ILE A 28 -4.07 -10.07 0.60
N ALA A 29 -3.54 -11.11 1.24
CA ALA A 29 -3.15 -11.05 2.65
C ALA A 29 -2.12 -9.93 2.93
N ARG A 30 -1.08 -9.81 2.09
CA ARG A 30 -0.08 -8.75 2.25
C ARG A 30 -0.66 -7.36 2.03
N ASP A 31 -1.49 -7.20 1.00
CA ASP A 31 -2.16 -5.94 0.68
C ASP A 31 -3.05 -5.46 1.84
N GLN A 32 -3.90 -6.35 2.35
CA GLN A 32 -4.80 -6.03 3.46
C GLN A 32 -4.05 -5.73 4.75
N ASN A 33 -2.97 -6.49 5.04
CA ASN A 33 -2.14 -6.23 6.21
C ASN A 33 -1.44 -4.86 6.15
N ALA A 34 -0.93 -4.47 4.97
CA ALA A 34 -0.31 -3.16 4.77
C ALA A 34 -1.33 -2.03 4.94
N LYS A 35 -2.53 -2.17 4.37
CA LYS A 35 -3.65 -1.20 4.52
C LYS A 35 -4.04 -1.02 5.97
N ALA A 36 -4.24 -2.11 6.71
CA ALA A 36 -4.60 -2.07 8.11
C ALA A 36 -3.52 -1.38 8.94
N THR A 37 -2.26 -1.73 8.72
CA THR A 37 -1.12 -1.13 9.44
C THR A 37 -1.05 0.39 9.22
N ASN A 38 -1.18 0.85 7.97
CA ASN A 38 -1.15 2.28 7.66
C ASN A 38 -2.37 3.03 8.19
N ALA A 39 -3.56 2.42 8.17
CA ALA A 39 -4.76 2.99 8.77
C ALA A 39 -4.58 3.19 10.29
N ILE A 40 -4.08 2.16 11.00
CA ILE A 40 -3.80 2.23 12.44
C ILE A 40 -2.76 3.31 12.74
N ALA A 41 -1.66 3.36 11.98
CA ALA A 41 -0.61 4.36 12.16
C ALA A 41 -1.16 5.79 11.99
N ARG A 42 -2.03 6.01 11.00
CA ARG A 42 -2.68 7.29 10.77
C ARG A 42 -3.58 7.69 11.94
N GLU A 43 -4.43 6.78 12.41
CA GLU A 43 -5.32 7.09 13.54
C GLU A 43 -4.52 7.37 14.83
N ARG A 44 -3.41 6.65 15.05
CA ARG A 44 -2.47 6.99 16.14
C ARG A 44 -1.92 8.41 16.00
N CYS A 45 -1.44 8.78 14.81
CA CYS A 45 -0.94 10.14 14.56
C CYS A 45 -2.02 11.21 14.81
N LYS A 46 -3.25 10.97 14.35
CA LYS A 46 -4.37 11.88 14.62
C LYS A 46 -4.67 12.00 16.12
N SER A 47 -4.66 10.88 16.85
CA SER A 47 -4.90 10.88 18.30
C SER A 47 -3.84 11.64 19.09
N THR A 48 -2.62 11.73 18.56
CA THR A 48 -1.51 12.51 19.14
C THR A 48 -1.49 13.96 18.65
N GLY A 49 -2.51 14.43 17.92
CA GLY A 49 -2.59 15.80 17.41
C GLY A 49 -1.75 16.07 16.16
N ILE A 50 -1.19 15.04 15.51
CA ILE A 50 -0.42 15.19 14.28
C ILE A 50 -1.40 15.26 13.11
N THR A 51 -1.42 16.40 12.42
CA THR A 51 -2.36 16.68 11.31
C THR A 51 -1.72 16.51 9.93
N GLU A 52 -0.39 16.53 9.86
CA GLU A 52 0.36 16.50 8.61
C GLU A 52 1.32 15.31 8.52
N GLY A 53 1.49 14.81 7.30
CA GLY A 53 2.48 13.78 6.97
C GLY A 53 3.19 14.10 5.67
N ILE A 54 4.39 13.57 5.52
CA ILE A 54 5.15 13.57 4.27
C ILE A 54 4.97 12.20 3.63
N TRP A 55 4.64 12.17 2.34
CA TRP A 55 4.51 10.92 1.60
C TRP A 55 5.89 10.32 1.32
N ILE A 56 6.09 9.06 1.69
CA ILE A 56 7.35 8.35 1.48
C ILE A 56 7.09 7.18 0.55
N HIS A 57 7.47 7.37 -0.72
CA HIS A 57 7.54 6.26 -1.66
C HIS A 57 8.61 5.24 -1.22
N ARG A 58 8.21 3.99 -1.03
CA ARG A 58 9.12 2.87 -0.79
C ARG A 58 9.16 1.95 -2.01
N ALA A 59 10.35 1.83 -2.61
CA ALA A 59 10.58 0.95 -3.74
C ALA A 59 10.37 -0.54 -3.36
N GLY A 60 10.70 -0.96 -2.13
CA GLY A 60 10.30 -2.28 -1.60
C GLY A 60 10.57 -3.49 -2.53
N GLY A 61 11.59 -3.40 -3.40
CA GLY A 61 12.02 -4.43 -4.34
C GLY A 61 11.10 -4.73 -5.53
N SER A 62 10.03 -3.97 -5.78
CA SER A 62 9.03 -4.28 -6.82
C SER A 62 9.21 -3.42 -8.07
N LYS A 63 9.60 -3.97 -9.23
CA LYS A 63 9.84 -3.18 -10.46
C LYS A 63 8.64 -2.40 -11.03
N SER A 64 7.44 -2.57 -10.48
CA SER A 64 6.23 -1.85 -10.88
C SER A 64 5.84 -0.80 -9.83
N TYR A 65 6.21 0.45 -10.09
CA TYR A 65 5.78 1.63 -9.34
C TYR A 65 4.81 2.45 -10.17
N ARG A 66 3.92 3.19 -9.51
CA ARG A 66 3.16 4.24 -10.18
C ARG A 66 4.00 5.51 -10.18
N ASP A 67 4.22 6.11 -11.35
CA ASP A 67 4.97 7.35 -11.46
C ASP A 67 4.35 8.49 -10.64
N SER A 68 3.03 8.49 -10.45
CA SER A 68 2.36 9.42 -9.54
C SER A 68 2.86 9.30 -8.10
N HIS A 69 3.03 8.08 -7.58
CA HIS A 69 3.53 7.87 -6.21
C HIS A 69 4.99 8.27 -6.04
N VAL A 70 5.80 8.14 -7.10
CA VAL A 70 7.19 8.61 -7.11
C VAL A 70 7.22 10.13 -7.07
N ARG A 71 6.38 10.80 -7.88
CA ARG A 71 6.21 12.27 -7.86
C ARG A 71 5.71 12.79 -6.51
N MET A 72 4.84 12.04 -5.83
CA MET A 72 4.33 12.38 -4.51
C MET A 72 5.40 12.21 -3.40
N HIS A 73 6.53 11.55 -3.66
CA HIS A 73 7.57 11.37 -2.65
C HIS A 73 8.08 12.74 -2.14
N GLY A 74 8.03 12.95 -0.83
CA GLY A 74 8.41 14.21 -0.20
C GLY A 74 7.29 15.24 -0.11
N GLN A 75 6.12 15.00 -0.71
CA GLN A 75 4.99 15.92 -0.64
C GLN A 75 4.32 15.87 0.73
N ARG A 76 4.08 17.05 1.31
CA ARG A 76 3.30 17.21 2.54
C ARG A 76 1.81 17.12 2.21
N PHE A 77 1.08 16.37 3.02
CA PHE A 77 -0.37 16.21 2.90
C PHE A 77 -1.00 16.16 4.30
N LYS A 78 -2.28 16.53 4.39
CA LYS A 78 -3.04 16.37 5.63
C LYS A 78 -3.43 14.91 5.82
N LEU A 79 -3.17 14.36 7.00
CA LEU A 79 -3.50 12.97 7.35
C LEU A 79 -5.00 12.67 7.20
N SER A 80 -5.88 13.66 7.34
CA SER A 80 -7.32 13.52 7.16
C SER A 80 -7.77 13.46 5.69
N GLU A 81 -7.12 14.21 4.80
CA GLU A 81 -7.54 14.32 3.39
C GLU A 81 -6.79 13.33 2.49
N GLY A 82 -5.52 13.04 2.79
CA GLY A 82 -4.64 12.25 1.93
C GLY A 82 -3.95 13.09 0.85
N CYS A 83 -3.12 12.45 0.05
CA CYS A 83 -2.36 13.11 -1.01
C CYS A 83 -3.06 12.85 -2.36
N TYR A 84 -3.14 13.89 -3.21
CA TYR A 84 -3.77 13.75 -4.52
C TYR A 84 -2.92 12.88 -5.44
N ASP A 85 -3.52 11.83 -6.00
CA ASP A 85 -2.87 10.94 -6.97
C ASP A 85 -3.49 11.15 -8.36
N ASP A 86 -2.66 11.66 -9.27
CA ASP A 86 -2.96 11.93 -10.68
C ASP A 86 -3.44 10.68 -11.45
N HIS A 87 -2.93 9.49 -11.09
CA HIS A 87 -3.29 8.25 -11.77
C HIS A 87 -4.73 7.80 -11.45
N VAL A 88 -5.20 8.02 -10.22
CA VAL A 88 -6.56 7.65 -9.79
C VAL A 88 -7.51 8.85 -9.68
N LYS A 89 -7.01 10.06 -9.95
CA LYS A 89 -7.73 11.34 -9.91
C LYS A 89 -8.52 11.55 -8.62
N ARG A 90 -7.95 11.11 -7.49
CA ARG A 90 -8.54 11.25 -6.15
C ARG A 90 -7.46 11.37 -5.09
N HIS A 91 -7.83 11.88 -3.92
CA HIS A 91 -6.97 11.81 -2.75
C HIS A 91 -6.90 10.38 -2.24
N VAL A 92 -5.68 9.92 -2.01
CA VAL A 92 -5.39 8.58 -1.50
C VAL A 92 -4.44 8.68 -0.32
N HIS A 93 -4.54 7.71 0.57
CA HIS A 93 -3.59 7.54 1.64
C HIS A 93 -2.47 6.56 1.25
N ALA A 94 -1.34 6.69 1.95
CA ALA A 94 -0.21 5.80 1.74
C ALA A 94 -0.62 4.34 1.99
N GLY A 95 -0.36 3.46 1.03
CA GLY A 95 -0.72 2.04 1.08
C GLY A 95 -2.20 1.71 0.80
N GLU A 96 -3.04 2.68 0.43
CA GLU A 96 -4.47 2.43 0.17
C GLU A 96 -4.72 1.67 -1.15
N LEU A 97 -3.87 1.89 -2.16
CA LEU A 97 -4.03 1.25 -3.45
C LEU A 97 -3.42 -0.15 -3.47
N ILE A 98 -3.96 -1.03 -4.31
CA ILE A 98 -3.53 -2.44 -4.37
C ILE A 98 -2.02 -2.57 -4.58
N ASN A 99 -1.37 -3.40 -3.76
CA ASN A 99 0.07 -3.68 -3.78
C ASN A 99 0.95 -2.42 -3.63
N CYS A 100 0.40 -1.34 -3.06
CA CYS A 100 1.17 -0.14 -2.73
C CYS A 100 1.95 -0.34 -1.43
N LYS A 101 3.26 -0.12 -1.49
CA LYS A 101 4.17 -0.19 -0.34
C LYS A 101 4.63 1.19 0.14
N CYS A 102 3.98 2.26 -0.31
CA CYS A 102 4.28 3.60 0.16
C CYS A 102 3.87 3.73 1.62
N ASP A 103 4.68 4.46 2.36
CA ASP A 103 4.46 4.80 3.76
C ASP A 103 4.31 6.33 3.87
N PHE A 104 4.01 6.81 5.07
CA PHE A 104 4.04 8.23 5.37
C PHE A 104 4.92 8.48 6.59
N ARG A 105 5.56 9.65 6.62
CA ARG A 105 6.30 10.13 7.78
C ARG A 105 5.46 11.22 8.46
N PRO A 106 5.00 11.03 9.71
CA PRO A 106 4.30 12.09 10.42
C PRO A 106 5.21 13.29 10.64
N VAL A 107 4.67 14.50 10.45
CA VAL A 107 5.37 15.75 10.77
C VAL A 107 4.98 16.14 12.18
N ILE A 108 5.90 16.01 13.11
CA ILE A 108 5.66 16.37 14.51
C ILE A 108 5.64 17.91 14.60
N PRO A 109 4.53 18.55 15.01
CA PRO A 109 4.55 19.98 15.28
C PRO A 109 5.50 20.25 16.44
N GLN A 110 6.30 21.31 16.35
CA GLN A 110 7.21 21.68 17.43
C GLN A 110 6.40 21.90 18.72
N ILE A 111 6.69 21.11 19.75
CA ILE A 111 6.13 21.28 21.08
C ILE A 111 6.85 22.48 21.70
N GLY A 112 6.32 23.70 21.56
CA GLY A 112 6.88 24.87 22.26
C GLY A 112 6.83 26.21 21.53
N SER A 113 5.64 26.71 21.18
CA SER A 113 5.42 28.15 20.97
C SER A 113 3.98 28.46 21.36
N GLY A 114 3.74 28.47 22.67
CA GLY A 114 2.45 28.73 23.28
C GLY A 114 2.53 28.54 24.79
N GLU A 115 2.62 29.67 25.49
CA GLU A 115 2.36 29.90 26.93
C GLU A 115 3.53 29.85 27.93
N GLN A 116 4.32 30.94 27.94
CA GLN A 116 4.34 31.97 29.00
C GLN A 116 5.12 33.19 28.54
#